data_AF-T2SGT8-F1
#
_entry.id   AF-T2SGT8-F1
#
_cell.length_a   1.000
_cell.length_b   1.000
_cell.length_c   1.000
_cell.angle_alpha   90.00
_cell.angle_beta   90.00
_cell.angle_gamma   90.00
#
_symmetry.space_group_name_H-M   'P 1'
#
loop_
_entity.id
_entity.type
_entity.pdbx_description
1 polymer ?
#
loop_
_entity_poly.entity_id
_entity_poly.type
_entity_poly.pdbx_seq_one_letter_code
_entity_poly.pdbx_strand_id
1 'polypeptide(L)'
;MKKTNINILVACEESQRVCNEFRKLGFNAYSCDLLECSGGHPEWHFNCDVFEVIGNKGGVLQNGKHAKVSQWDMMIAHPPCTFLAVSGAKWY
;
A
#
# COMPACT_ATOMS: atom_id res chain seq x y z
N MET A 1 -6.55 -15.28 16.15
CA MET A 1 -6.77 -13.83 16.39
C MET A 1 -8.14 -13.45 15.83
N LYS A 2 -8.93 -12.62 16.53
CA LYS A 2 -10.17 -12.07 15.97
C LYS A 2 -9.80 -11.20 14.77
N LYS A 3 -10.46 -11.41 13.62
CA LYS A 3 -10.33 -10.52 12.45
C LYS A 3 -10.64 -9.09 12.90
N THR A 4 -9.66 -8.20 12.82
CA THR A 4 -9.85 -6.79 13.11
C THR A 4 -10.50 -6.13 11.91
N ASN A 5 -11.49 -5.27 12.12
CA ASN A 5 -12.23 -4.57 11.06
C ASN A 5 -11.51 -3.30 10.57
N ILE A 6 -10.18 -3.24 10.75
CA ILE A 6 -9.35 -2.07 10.45
C ILE A 6 -8.75 -2.24 9.06
N ASN A 7 -9.00 -1.26 8.20
CA ASN A 7 -8.53 -1.20 6.82
C ASN A 7 -7.31 -0.28 6.73
N ILE A 8 -6.19 -0.83 6.27
CA ILE A 8 -4.91 -0.14 6.22
C ILE A 8 -4.47 -0.03 4.76
N LEU A 9 -4.09 1.18 4.34
CA LEU A 9 -3.47 1.43 3.03
C LEU A 9 -1.99 1.74 3.23
N VAL A 10 -1.11 0.94 2.65
CA VAL A 10 0.33 1.20 2.61
C VAL A 10 0.68 1.75 1.23
N ALA A 11 0.91 3.06 1.18
CA ALA A 11 1.12 3.83 -0.05
C ALA A 11 2.60 3.93 -0.42
N CYS A 12 2.87 3.95 -1.73
CA CYS A 12 4.23 3.92 -2.29
C CYS A 12 5.01 2.68 -1.81
N GLU A 13 4.35 1.52 -1.79
CA GLU A 13 4.95 0.26 -1.37
C GLU A 13 4.73 -0.84 -2.41
N GLU A 14 5.72 -1.07 -3.27
CA GLU A 14 5.75 -2.25 -4.16
C GLU A 14 6.18 -3.53 -3.40
N SER A 15 7.07 -3.39 -2.41
CA SER A 15 7.73 -4.54 -1.76
C SER A 15 6.84 -5.35 -0.80
N GLN A 16 5.71 -4.77 -0.40
CA GLN A 16 4.73 -5.31 0.56
C GLN A 16 5.30 -5.71 1.92
N ARG A 17 6.47 -5.23 2.35
CA ARG A 17 7.09 -5.61 3.63
C ARG A 17 6.21 -5.25 4.82
N VAL A 18 5.69 -4.03 4.85
CA VAL A 18 4.79 -3.53 5.90
C VAL A 18 3.40 -4.13 5.74
N CYS A 19 2.87 -4.17 4.50
CA CYS A 19 1.58 -4.79 4.21
C CYS A 19 1.50 -6.25 4.70
N ASN A 20 2.54 -7.05 4.44
CA ASN A 20 2.61 -8.45 4.85
C ASN A 20 2.60 -8.63 6.37
N GLU A 21 3.32 -7.78 7.13
CA GLU A 21 3.30 -7.86 8.59
C GLU A 21 1.93 -7.49 9.16
N PHE A 22 1.24 -6.47 8.61
CA PHE A 22 -0.13 -6.19 9.00
C PHE A 22 -1.09 -7.35 8.69
N ARG A 23 -0.94 -7.98 7.52
CA ARG A 23 -1.74 -9.16 7.15
C ARG A 23 -1.49 -10.34 8.11
N LYS A 24 -0.25 -10.59 8.53
CA LYS A 24 0.10 -11.61 9.54
C LYS A 24 -0.56 -11.36 10.88
N LEU A 25 -0.71 -10.09 11.28
CA LEU A 25 -1.41 -9.69 12.51
C LEU A 25 -2.94 -9.72 12.38
N GLY A 26 -3.48 -9.97 11.19
CA GLY A 26 -4.91 -10.13 10.93
C GLY A 26 -5.64 -8.85 10.51
N PHE A 27 -4.90 -7.79 10.15
CA PHE A 27 -5.47 -6.55 9.61
C PHE A 27 -5.82 -6.69 8.12
N ASN A 28 -6.80 -5.90 7.66
CA ASN A 28 -7.12 -5.82 6.24
C ASN A 28 -6.23 -4.76 5.58
N ALA A 29 -4.99 -5.14 5.25
CA ALA A 29 -4.01 -4.23 4.67
C ALA A 29 -3.88 -4.40 3.15
N TYR A 30 -3.71 -3.31 2.43
CA TYR A 30 -3.38 -3.30 1.00
C TYR A 30 -2.17 -2.43 0.76
N SER A 31 -1.30 -2.86 -0.15
CA SER A 31 -0.20 -2.06 -0.66
C SER A 31 -0.63 -1.34 -1.95
N CYS A 32 -0.08 -0.16 -2.21
CA CYS A 32 -0.34 0.59 -3.43
C CYS A 32 0.96 1.22 -3.95
N ASP A 33 1.26 1.01 -5.23
CA ASP A 33 2.41 1.62 -5.90
C ASP A 33 2.15 1.75 -7.41
N LEU A 34 2.91 2.60 -8.09
CA LEU A 34 2.91 2.68 -9.56
C LEU A 34 3.66 1.51 -10.19
N LEU A 35 4.50 0.80 -9.43
CA LEU A 35 5.20 -0.41 -9.85
C LEU A 35 4.44 -1.67 -9.45
N GLU A 36 4.65 -2.76 -10.19
CA GLU A 36 4.15 -4.08 -9.81
C GLU A 36 4.77 -4.54 -8.49
N CYS A 37 4.01 -5.28 -7.68
CA CYS A 37 4.53 -5.77 -6.41
C CYS A 37 5.63 -6.82 -6.56
N SER A 38 6.75 -6.65 -5.84
CA SER A 38 7.75 -7.72 -5.65
C SER A 38 7.49 -8.60 -4.43
N GLY A 39 6.52 -8.23 -3.58
CA GLY A 39 6.18 -8.93 -2.33
C GLY A 39 5.43 -10.26 -2.49
N GLY A 40 5.05 -10.64 -3.72
CA GLY A 40 4.44 -11.93 -4.04
C GLY A 40 2.93 -12.03 -3.81
N HIS A 41 2.27 -10.94 -3.43
CA HIS A 41 0.83 -10.90 -3.15
C HIS A 41 0.08 -9.90 -4.06
N PRO A 42 -0.07 -10.20 -5.36
CA PRO A 42 -0.81 -9.34 -6.30
C PRO A 42 -2.30 -9.22 -5.94
N GLU A 43 -2.83 -10.10 -5.07
CA GLU A 43 -4.16 -10.02 -4.50
C GLU A 43 -4.32 -8.98 -3.38
N TRP A 44 -3.23 -8.34 -2.93
CA TRP A 44 -3.24 -7.26 -1.93
C TRP A 44 -2.63 -5.96 -2.45
N HIS A 45 -2.32 -5.89 -3.75
CA HIS A 45 -1.60 -4.77 -4.35
C HIS A 45 -2.47 -4.02 -5.35
N PHE A 46 -2.56 -2.70 -5.21
CA PHE A 46 -3.09 -1.79 -6.22
C PHE A 46 -1.92 -1.22 -7.03
N ASN A 47 -1.87 -1.52 -8.33
CA ASN A 47 -0.86 -0.99 -9.22
C ASN A 47 -1.39 0.25 -9.97
N CYS A 48 -1.58 1.36 -9.24
CA CYS A 48 -2.14 2.61 -9.76
C CYS A 48 -1.80 3.81 -8.85
N ASP A 49 -2.32 4.99 -9.18
CA ASP A 49 -2.20 6.18 -8.33
C ASP A 49 -2.98 5.97 -7.01
N VAL A 50 -2.31 6.23 -5.88
CA VAL A 50 -2.88 6.08 -4.54
C VAL A 50 -4.12 6.95 -4.31
N PHE A 51 -4.21 8.13 -4.95
CA PHE A 51 -5.36 9.01 -4.79
C PHE A 51 -6.64 8.39 -5.37
N GLU A 52 -6.52 7.57 -6.42
CA GLU A 52 -7.64 6.79 -6.95
C GLU A 52 -8.14 5.77 -5.92
N VAL A 53 -7.20 5.06 -5.27
CA VAL A 53 -7.52 4.05 -4.24
C VAL A 53 -8.17 4.68 -3.01
N ILE A 54 -7.72 5.88 -2.61
CA ILE A 54 -8.29 6.65 -1.51
C ILE A 54 -9.72 7.09 -1.87
N GLY A 55 -9.89 7.74 -3.02
CA GLY A 55 -11.18 8.28 -3.47
C GLY A 55 -12.23 7.20 -3.70
N ASN A 56 -11.84 6.10 -4.34
CA ASN A 56 -12.72 4.98 -4.66
C ASN A 56 -12.90 4.00 -3.49
N LYS A 57 -12.13 4.17 -2.40
CA LYS A 57 -12.07 3.26 -1.25
C LYS A 57 -11.74 1.83 -1.68
N GLY A 58 -10.77 1.70 -2.58
CA GLY A 58 -10.41 0.44 -3.24
C GLY A 58 -10.23 0.61 -4.75
N GLY A 59 -10.27 -0.49 -5.48
CA GLY A 59 -9.99 -0.51 -6.91
C GLY A 59 -9.73 -1.92 -7.43
N VAL A 60 -9.13 -2.00 -8.62
CA VAL A 60 -8.64 -3.25 -9.21
C VAL A 60 -7.27 -3.57 -8.63
N LEU A 61 -7.16 -4.74 -8.01
CA LEU A 61 -5.90 -5.30 -7.55
C LEU A 61 -5.10 -5.82 -8.75
N GLN A 62 -3.79 -5.95 -8.59
CA GLN A 62 -2.88 -6.40 -9.64
C GLN A 62 -3.25 -7.79 -10.20
N ASN A 63 -3.89 -8.65 -9.39
CA ASN A 63 -4.42 -9.94 -9.88
C ASN A 63 -5.73 -9.84 -10.69
N GLY A 64 -6.21 -8.62 -10.99
CA GLY A 64 -7.44 -8.35 -11.72
C GLY A 64 -8.73 -8.39 -10.89
N LYS A 65 -8.67 -8.73 -9.59
CA LYS A 65 -9.86 -8.73 -8.72
C LYS A 65 -10.15 -7.35 -8.18
N HIS A 66 -11.41 -7.07 -7.86
CA HIS A 66 -11.78 -5.85 -7.17
C HIS A 66 -11.67 -5.99 -5.66
N ALA A 67 -11.07 -5.01 -5.00
CA ALA A 67 -11.14 -4.81 -3.56
C ALA A 67 -11.85 -3.49 -3.27
N LYS A 68 -12.68 -3.49 -2.22
CA LYS A 68 -13.39 -2.32 -1.73
C LYS A 68 -13.51 -2.38 -0.23
N VAL A 69 -13.33 -1.23 0.42
CA VAL A 69 -13.49 -1.05 1.87
C VAL A 69 -14.56 -0.01 2.16
N SER A 70 -15.13 -0.03 3.37
CA SER A 70 -16.10 0.99 3.81
C SER A 70 -15.44 2.36 4.01
N GLN A 71 -14.22 2.34 4.53
CA GLN A 71 -13.33 3.47 4.74
C GLN A 71 -11.90 2.97 4.96
N TRP A 72 -10.92 3.83 4.75
CA TRP A 72 -9.55 3.62 5.21
C TRP A 72 -9.43 4.14 6.64
N ASP A 73 -8.99 3.30 7.57
CA ASP A 73 -8.83 3.68 8.97
C ASP A 73 -7.40 4.20 9.25
N MET A 74 -6.42 3.77 8.45
CA MET A 74 -5.03 4.21 8.54
C MET A 74 -4.38 4.19 7.16
N MET A 75 -3.49 5.17 6.92
CA MET A 75 -2.56 5.16 5.80
C MET A 75 -1.12 5.31 6.31
N ILE A 76 -0.21 4.53 5.75
CA ILE A 76 1.24 4.68 5.92
C ILE A 76 1.82 4.91 4.53
N ALA A 77 2.60 5.98 4.34
CA ALA A 77 3.15 6.35 3.04
C ALA A 77 4.67 6.30 3.05
N HIS A 78 5.26 5.69 2.01
CA HIS A 78 6.69 5.56 1.81
C HIS A 78 7.14 6.31 0.55
N PRO A 79 6.99 7.66 0.52
CA PRO A 79 7.37 8.44 -0.65
C PRO A 79 8.84 8.24 -1.04
N PRO A 80 9.20 8.41 -2.32
CA PRO A 80 10.58 8.25 -2.77
C PRO A 80 11.51 9.17 -2.00
N CYS A 81 12.54 8.59 -1.39
CA CYS A 81 13.48 9.32 -0.53
C CYS A 81 14.45 10.22 -1.31
N THR A 82 14.55 10.05 -2.63
CA THR A 82 15.43 10.83 -3.53
C THR A 82 15.29 12.35 -3.35
N PHE A 83 14.08 12.83 -3.07
CA PHE A 83 13.80 14.26 -2.87
C PHE A 83 13.63 14.65 -1.39
N LEU A 84 13.63 13.69 -0.47
CA LEU A 84 13.46 13.93 0.96
C LEU A 84 14.78 13.89 1.72
N ALA A 85 15.72 13.07 1.27
CA ALA A 85 16.99 12.86 1.93
C ALA A 85 18.07 13.78 1.34
N VAL A 86 18.82 14.45 2.23
CA VAL A 86 19.99 15.25 1.86
C VAL A 86 21.18 14.36 1.51
N SER A 87 21.19 13.07 1.87
CA SER A 87 22.31 12.14 1.65
C SER A 87 22.76 12.01 0.18
N GLY A 88 21.89 12.33 -0.79
CA GLY A 88 22.20 12.36 -2.21
C GLY A 88 22.59 13.73 -2.80
N ALA A 89 22.56 14.82 -2.02
CA ALA A 89 22.95 16.13 -2.54
C ALA A 89 24.47 16.21 -2.72
N LYS A 90 24.95 16.73 -3.83
CA LYS A 90 26.39 16.76 -4.14
C LYS A 90 27.12 17.95 -3.48
N TRP A 91 26.36 18.91 -2.93
CA TRP A 91 26.83 20.24 -2.55
C TRP A 91 26.14 20.78 -1.28
N TYR A 92 25.80 19.91 -0.32
CA TYR A 92 25.25 20.35 0.97
C TYR A 92 26.32 21.01 1.86
#